data_AF-A0A937DVX1-F1
#
_entry.id   AF-A0A937DVX1-F1
#
_cell.length_a   1.000
_cell.length_b   1.000
_cell.length_c   1.000
_cell.angle_alpha   90.00
_cell.angle_beta   90.00
_cell.angle_gamma   90.00
#
_symmetry.space_group_name_H-M   'P 1'
#
loop_
_entity.id
_entity.type
_entity.pdbx_description
1 polymer ?
#
loop_
_entity_poly.entity_id
_entity_poly.type
_entity_poly.pdbx_seq_one_letter_code
_entity_poly.pdbx_strand_id
1 'polypeptide(L)'
;MGKFVISKRSNGEFQFALKAGNGRTILSSEGYASRTGCDNGIESVRKNAPDDSMYERRTASDGSPYFTLKAANGQVIGISEMYESSSARDNGIESVKLNAPEAQVNEEIS
;
A
#
# COMPACT_ATOMS: atom_id res chain seq x y z
N MET A 1 -3.27 -15.15 -4.64
CA MET A 1 -3.89 -14.08 -3.83
C MET A 1 -2.78 -13.21 -3.28
N GLY A 2 -3.00 -11.90 -3.14
CA GLY A 2 -2.06 -11.02 -2.46
C GLY A 2 -2.06 -11.23 -0.94
N LYS A 3 -1.11 -10.58 -0.25
CA LYS A 3 -1.01 -10.58 1.21
C LYS A 3 -0.47 -9.25 1.74
N PHE A 4 -0.99 -8.80 2.86
CA PHE A 4 -0.35 -7.78 3.68
C PHE A 4 0.72 -8.43 4.54
N VAL A 5 1.89 -7.82 4.60
CA VAL A 5 2.99 -8.24 5.47
C VAL A 5 3.28 -7.11 6.43
N ILE A 6 3.06 -7.35 7.72
CA ILE A 6 3.39 -6.42 8.80
C ILE A 6 4.81 -6.69 9.27
N SER A 7 5.60 -5.63 9.40
CA SER A 7 6.95 -5.65 9.96
C SER A 7 7.14 -4.53 10.98
N LYS A 8 8.10 -4.72 11.88
CA LYS A 8 8.51 -3.70 12.85
C LYS A 8 9.77 -2.99 12.34
N ARG A 9 9.70 -1.66 12.26
CA ARG A 9 10.81 -0.80 11.87
C ARG A 9 11.83 -0.68 13.01
N SER A 10 13.06 -0.29 12.68
CA SER A 10 14.14 -0.09 13.65
C SER A 10 13.83 0.97 14.72
N ASN A 11 12.99 1.95 14.38
CA ASN A 11 12.50 2.98 15.31
C ASN A 11 11.34 2.50 16.21
N GLY A 12 10.94 1.24 16.10
CA GLY A 12 9.88 0.63 16.92
C GLY A 12 8.47 0.75 16.34
N GLU A 13 8.27 1.48 15.24
CA GLU A 13 6.99 1.60 14.54
C GLU A 13 6.62 0.33 13.78
N PHE A 14 5.34 0.15 13.52
CA PHE A 14 4.79 -0.92 12.67
C PHE A 14 4.53 -0.39 11.27
N GLN A 15 4.81 -1.19 10.26
CA GLN A 15 4.49 -0.87 8.87
C GLN A 15 3.88 -2.12 8.22
N PHE A 16 3.03 -1.92 7.21
CA PHE A 16 2.62 -3.01 6.34
C PHE A 16 3.04 -2.77 4.89
N ALA A 17 3.25 -3.86 4.15
CA ALA A 17 3.39 -3.88 2.70
C ALA A 17 2.37 -4.84 2.09
N LEU A 18 1.66 -4.41 1.06
CA LEU A 18 0.84 -5.29 0.23
C LEU A 18 1.73 -5.91 -0.85
N LYS A 19 1.80 -7.24 -0.85
CA LYS A 19 2.48 -8.04 -1.87
C LYS A 19 1.43 -8.65 -2.80
N ALA A 20 1.62 -8.51 -4.11
CA ALA A 20 0.81 -9.19 -5.12
C ALA A 20 1.05 -10.71 -5.09
N GLY A 21 0.24 -11.48 -5.82
CA GLY A 21 0.36 -12.95 -5.87
C GLY A 21 1.72 -13.48 -6.35
N ASN A 22 2.51 -12.66 -7.05
CA ASN A 22 3.88 -12.97 -7.46
C ASN A 22 4.96 -12.57 -6.43
N GLY A 23 4.55 -12.11 -5.25
CA GLY A 23 5.43 -11.69 -4.16
C GLY A 23 5.99 -10.27 -4.25
N ARG A 24 5.75 -9.54 -5.35
CA ARG A 24 6.21 -8.15 -5.50
C ARG A 24 5.39 -7.23 -4.60
N THR A 25 6.05 -6.32 -3.90
CA THR A 25 5.38 -5.24 -3.18
C THR A 25 4.74 -4.27 -4.17
N ILE A 26 3.49 -3.90 -3.92
CA ILE A 26 2.72 -2.99 -4.77
C ILE A 26 2.21 -1.76 -4.02
N LEU A 27 2.23 -1.80 -2.69
CA LEU A 27 1.86 -0.69 -1.81
C LEU A 27 2.56 -0.87 -0.46
N SER A 28 3.06 0.21 0.12
CA SER A 28 3.63 0.24 1.47
C SER A 28 3.00 1.35 2.29
N SER A 29 2.74 1.10 3.57
CA SER A 29 2.22 2.12 4.48
C SER A 29 3.32 3.04 5.01
N GLU A 30 2.93 4.13 5.65
CA GLU A 30 3.80 4.85 6.58
C GLU A 30 3.99 4.04 7.88
N GLY A 31 4.82 4.56 8.79
CA GLY A 31 5.04 3.96 10.10
C GLY A 31 3.89 4.31 11.05
N TYR A 32 3.40 3.31 11.77
CA TYR A 32 2.39 3.43 12.81
C TYR A 32 3.02 3.21 14.17
N ALA A 33 2.68 4.07 15.14
CA ALA A 33 3.18 3.95 16.51
C ALA A 33 2.68 2.68 17.24
N SER A 34 1.60 2.05 16.75
CA SER A 34 1.02 0.87 17.38
C SER A 34 0.58 -0.16 16.35
N ARG A 35 0.53 -1.43 16.79
CA ARG A 35 0.04 -2.54 15.98
C ARG A 35 -1.41 -2.32 15.56
N THR A 36 -2.27 -1.93 16.48
CA THR A 36 -3.68 -1.63 16.19
C THR A 36 -3.83 -0.51 15.16
N GLY A 37 -2.96 0.51 15.18
CA GLY A 37 -2.94 1.55 14.15
C GLY A 37 -2.60 1.00 12.77
N CYS A 38 -1.62 0.08 12.70
CA CYS A 38 -1.25 -0.64 11.48
C CYS A 38 -2.42 -1.48 10.94
N ASP A 39 -3.09 -2.24 11.81
CA ASP A 39 -4.24 -3.08 11.44
C ASP A 39 -5.40 -2.21 10.91
N ASN A 40 -5.69 -1.08 11.54
CA ASN A 40 -6.69 -0.12 11.06
C ASN A 40 -6.30 0.49 9.69
N GLY A 41 -5.00 0.69 9.46
CA GLY A 41 -4.47 1.10 8.16
C GLY A 41 -4.77 0.07 7.07
N ILE A 42 -4.57 -1.21 7.36
CA ILE A 42 -4.90 -2.33 6.45
C ILE A 42 -6.40 -2.34 6.11
N GLU A 43 -7.27 -2.23 7.12
CA GLU A 43 -8.72 -2.17 6.89
C GLU A 43 -9.13 -0.96 6.04
N SER A 44 -8.47 0.18 6.27
CA SER A 44 -8.67 1.36 5.44
C SER A 44 -8.25 1.11 3.99
N VAL A 45 -7.12 0.44 3.76
CA VAL A 45 -6.68 0.08 2.40
C VAL A 45 -7.69 -0.87 1.76
N ARG A 46 -8.14 -1.92 2.45
CA ARG A 46 -9.16 -2.85 1.94
C ARG A 46 -10.43 -2.15 1.48
N LYS A 47 -10.91 -1.20 2.29
CA LYS A 47 -12.14 -0.45 2.00
C LYS A 47 -12.01 0.50 0.82
N ASN A 48 -10.87 1.20 0.73
CA ASN A 48 -10.70 2.30 -0.23
C ASN A 48 -10.02 1.86 -1.53
N ALA A 49 -9.28 0.74 -1.53
CA ALA A 49 -8.57 0.24 -2.72
C ALA A 49 -9.48 0.02 -3.94
N PRO A 50 -10.74 -0.45 -3.84
CA PRO A 50 -11.59 -0.61 -5.03
C PRO A 50 -11.98 0.71 -5.72
N ASP A 51 -11.89 1.85 -5.03
CA ASP A 51 -12.32 3.15 -5.53
C ASP A 51 -11.14 3.91 -6.16
N ASP A 52 -11.13 4.06 -7.49
CA ASP A 52 -10.06 4.77 -8.20
C ASP A 52 -9.91 6.23 -7.77
N SER A 53 -10.99 6.87 -7.29
CA SER A 53 -10.94 8.26 -6.86
C SER A 53 -10.09 8.48 -5.60
N MET A 54 -9.79 7.41 -4.86
CA MET A 54 -8.92 7.44 -3.70
C MET A 54 -7.42 7.41 -4.07
N TYR A 55 -7.08 7.22 -5.34
CA TYR A 55 -5.70 7.17 -5.82
C TYR A 55 -5.25 8.52 -6.36
N GLU A 56 -4.11 9.01 -5.85
CA GLU A 56 -3.41 10.14 -6.46
C GLU A 56 -2.22 9.65 -7.27
N ARG A 57 -2.30 9.89 -8.57
CA ARG A 57 -1.23 9.60 -9.53
C ARG A 57 -0.22 10.73 -9.49
N ARG A 58 1.03 10.42 -9.14
CA ARG A 58 2.11 11.39 -8.93
C ARG A 58 3.33 11.05 -9.77
N THR A 59 4.23 12.01 -9.88
CA THR A 59 5.53 11.87 -10.52
C THR A 59 6.59 12.41 -9.56
N ALA A 60 7.63 11.64 -9.31
CA ALA A 60 8.74 12.05 -8.45
C ALA A 60 9.63 13.07 -9.17
N SER A 61 10.54 13.71 -8.42
CA SER A 61 11.41 14.76 -8.97
C SER A 61 12.38 14.25 -10.05
N ASP A 62 12.66 12.96 -10.06
CA ASP A 62 13.46 12.26 -11.06
C ASP A 62 12.65 11.86 -12.32
N GLY A 63 11.35 12.17 -12.36
CA GLY A 63 10.44 11.82 -13.45
C GLY A 63 9.75 10.47 -13.29
N SER A 64 10.06 9.69 -12.25
CA SER A 64 9.50 8.35 -12.05
C SER A 64 8.03 8.41 -11.58
N PRO A 65 7.07 7.78 -12.29
CA PRO A 65 5.66 7.77 -11.87
C PRO A 65 5.43 6.89 -10.63
N TYR A 66 4.55 7.32 -9.73
CA TYR A 66 4.11 6.55 -8.56
C TYR A 66 2.68 6.94 -8.20
N PHE A 67 2.08 6.29 -7.20
CA PHE A 67 0.78 6.69 -6.68
C PHE A 67 0.71 6.63 -5.16
N THR A 68 -0.22 7.39 -4.58
CA THR A 68 -0.65 7.25 -3.19
C THR A 68 -2.11 6.81 -3.15
N LEU A 69 -2.47 6.07 -2.10
CA LEU A 69 -3.85 5.73 -1.78
C LEU A 69 -4.27 6.52 -0.53
N LYS A 70 -5.44 7.16 -0.60
CA LYS A 70 -6.01 7.94 0.49
C LYS A 70 -7.22 7.24 1.12
N ALA A 71 -7.43 7.52 2.40
CA ALA A 71 -8.69 7.25 3.06
C ALA A 71 -9.69 8.39 2.81
N ALA A 72 -10.97 8.14 3.08
CA ALA A 72 -12.05 9.13 2.91
C ALA A 72 -11.83 10.44 3.71
N ASN A 73 -11.03 10.42 4.78
CA ASN A 73 -10.65 11.61 5.54
C ASN A 73 -9.45 12.38 4.94
N GLY A 74 -8.96 11.98 3.77
CA GLY A 74 -7.83 12.60 3.07
C GLY A 74 -6.45 12.09 3.50
N GLN A 75 -6.36 11.24 4.54
CA GLN A 75 -5.10 10.69 5.02
C GLN A 75 -4.50 9.73 3.99
N VAL A 76 -3.20 9.84 3.72
CA VAL A 76 -2.47 8.85 2.93
C VAL A 76 -2.31 7.58 3.76
N ILE A 77 -2.75 6.46 3.21
CA ILE A 77 -2.73 5.14 3.86
C ILE A 77 -1.82 4.14 3.12
N GLY A 78 -1.30 4.52 1.96
CA GLY A 78 -0.32 3.73 1.23
C GLY A 78 0.35 4.51 0.12
N ILE A 79 1.59 4.13 -0.19
CA ILE A 79 2.43 4.71 -1.24
C ILE A 79 2.99 3.55 -2.07
N SER A 80 2.93 3.65 -3.39
CA SER A 80 3.53 2.65 -4.28
C SER A 80 5.04 2.80 -4.35
N GLU A 81 5.72 1.81 -4.90
CA GLU A 81 7.07 2.01 -5.43
C GLU A 81 7.03 2.97 -6.64
N MET A 82 8.20 3.47 -7.02
CA MET A 82 8.37 4.20 -8.26
C MET A 82 8.35 3.23 -9.44
N TYR A 83 7.67 3.62 -10.51
CA TYR A 83 7.55 2.86 -11.73
C TYR A 83 8.37 3.49 -12.86
N GLU A 84 8.63 2.70 -13.90
CA GLU A 84 9.35 3.15 -15.10
C GLU A 84 8.45 3.93 -16.07
N SER A 85 7.12 3.82 -15.94
CA SER A 85 6.16 4.49 -16.81
C SER A 85 4.79 4.68 -16.16
N SER A 86 4.00 5.61 -16.67
CA SER A 86 2.61 5.85 -16.22
C SER A 86 1.73 4.61 -16.41
N SER A 87 1.92 3.87 -17.50
CA SER A 87 1.20 2.62 -17.75
C SER A 87 1.56 1.54 -16.72
N ALA A 88 2.84 1.45 -16.32
CA ALA A 88 3.25 0.53 -15.26
C ALA A 88 2.67 0.92 -13.89
N ARG A 89 2.60 2.22 -13.58
CA ARG A 89 1.91 2.73 -12.39
C ARG A 89 0.42 2.36 -12.39
N ASP A 90 -0.26 2.55 -13.51
CA ASP A 90 -1.70 2.25 -13.62
C ASP A 90 -1.97 0.75 -13.48
N ASN A 91 -1.10 -0.12 -14.03
CA ASN A 91 -1.14 -1.56 -13.74
C ASN A 91 -0.89 -1.87 -12.26
N GLY A 92 -0.05 -1.09 -11.59
CA GLY A 92 0.14 -1.14 -10.14
C GLY A 92 -1.15 -0.85 -9.36
N ILE A 93 -1.88 0.19 -9.76
CA ILE A 93 -3.20 0.55 -9.18
C ILE A 93 -4.19 -0.59 -9.34
N GLU A 94 -4.32 -1.15 -10.55
CA GLU A 94 -5.20 -2.31 -10.80
C GLU A 94 -4.79 -3.53 -9.97
N SER A 95 -3.49 -3.75 -9.78
CA SER A 95 -3.00 -4.79 -8.89
C SER A 95 -3.42 -4.56 -7.44
N VAL A 96 -3.37 -3.32 -6.94
CA VAL A 96 -3.83 -3.01 -5.57
C VAL A 96 -5.34 -3.23 -5.44
N LYS A 97 -6.14 -2.71 -6.39
CA LYS A 97 -7.61 -2.92 -6.44
C LYS A 97 -7.98 -4.40 -6.36
N LEU A 98 -7.27 -5.24 -7.11
CA LEU A 98 -7.53 -6.68 -7.17
C LEU A 98 -7.08 -7.41 -5.90
N ASN A 99 -5.90 -7.09 -5.37
CA ASN A 99 -5.28 -7.89 -4.31
C ASN A 99 -5.65 -7.43 -2.91
N ALA A 100 -5.88 -6.14 -2.68
CA ALA A 100 -6.07 -5.60 -1.33
C ALA A 100 -7.32 -6.14 -0.60
N PRO A 101 -8.53 -6.20 -1.20
CA PRO A 101 -9.76 -6.51 -0.45
C PRO A 101 -9.72 -7.86 0.27
N GLU A 102 -9.14 -8.87 -0.39
CA GLU A 102 -9.10 -10.27 0.08
C GLU A 102 -7.69 -10.71 0.53
N ALA A 103 -6.72 -9.80 0.60
CA ALA A 103 -5.35 -10.14 0.97
C ALA A 103 -5.28 -10.63 2.41
N GLN A 104 -4.63 -11.77 2.64
CA GLN A 104 -4.36 -12.28 3.99
C GLN A 104 -3.36 -11.36 4.72
N VAL A 105 -3.45 -11.30 6.04
CA VAL A 105 -2.49 -10.56 6.87
C VAL A 105 -1.48 -11.54 7.44
N ASN A 106 -0.21 -11.27 7.19
CA ASN A 106 0.94 -12.02 7.68
C ASN A 106 1.83 -11.09 8.51
N GLU A 107 2.49 -11.66 9.51
CA GLU A 107 3.51 -10.96 10.29
C GLU A 107 4.88 -11.53 9.96
N GLU A 108 5.84 -10.67 9.62
CA GLU A 108 7.25 -11.05 9.62
C GLU A 108 7.78 -10.90 11.05
N ILE A 109 7.72 -12.00 11.80
CA ILE A 109 8.37 -12.13 13.11
C ILE A 109 9.87 -12.34 12.82
N SER A 110 10.64 -11.27 12.96
CA SER A 110 12.11 -11.34 13.02
C SER A 110 12.59 -11.52 14.46
#